data_AF-B1BVJ4-F1
#
_entry.id   AF-B1BVJ4-F1
#
_cell.length_a   1.000
_cell.length_b   1.000
_cell.length_c   1.000
_cell.angle_alpha   90.00
_cell.angle_beta   90.00
_cell.angle_gamma   90.00
#
_symmetry.space_group_name_H-M   'P 1'
#
loop_
_entity.id
_entity.type
_entity.pdbx_description
1 polymer ?
#
loop_
_entity_poly.entity_id
_entity_poly.type
_entity_poly.pdbx_seq_one_letter_code
_entity_poly.pdbx_strand_id
1 'polypeptide(L)'
;MSIIEELNEHEKRQLEIMDYYNSGYTYEEIAKFMFMSVNTVKTIVNTWIKNLPTTSQNFVRLKHKVEKNAKKETLKAINYEATREMGDKAFVLKNRSVYRTRENGDIILKKENELECKVTWDTPKRLNNDSREEKREEFKPKVSIGIGQVVSSYYSKKMSNTRILSDGERRIIHNSNYLN
;
A
#
# COMPACT_ATOMS: atom_id res chain seq x y z
N MET A 1 -39.97 -5.70 24.26
CA MET A 1 -38.63 -6.28 24.38
C MET A 1 -37.98 -6.16 23.02
N SER A 2 -36.76 -5.60 22.96
CA SER A 2 -36.05 -5.49 21.69
C SER A 2 -35.67 -6.91 21.26
N ILE A 3 -35.97 -7.30 20.02
CA ILE A 3 -35.59 -8.62 19.43
C ILE A 3 -34.10 -8.92 19.65
N ILE A 4 -33.28 -7.88 19.84
CA ILE A 4 -31.85 -7.95 20.10
C ILE A 4 -31.52 -8.52 21.49
N GLU A 5 -32.36 -8.32 22.51
CA GLU A 5 -32.08 -8.78 23.88
C GLU A 5 -32.13 -10.31 24.00
N GLU A 6 -32.96 -10.96 23.18
CA GLU A 6 -33.16 -12.41 23.13
C GLU A 6 -32.09 -13.17 22.33
N LEU A 7 -31.23 -12.46 21.58
CA LEU A 7 -30.18 -13.07 20.77
C LEU A 7 -29.01 -13.59 21.60
N ASN A 8 -28.45 -14.72 21.15
CA ASN A 8 -27.24 -15.28 21.72
C ASN A 8 -26.05 -14.33 21.51
N GLU A 9 -25.08 -14.34 22.42
CA GLU A 9 -23.90 -13.45 22.38
C GLU A 9 -23.11 -13.60 21.06
N HIS A 10 -23.08 -14.82 20.52
CA HIS A 10 -22.47 -15.10 19.23
C HIS A 10 -23.21 -14.42 18.05
N GLU A 11 -24.54 -14.40 18.08
CA GLU A 11 -25.35 -13.78 17.02
C GLU A 11 -25.24 -12.26 17.06
N LYS A 12 -25.23 -11.68 18.28
CA LYS A 12 -24.96 -10.25 18.50
C LYS A 12 -23.63 -9.84 17.88
N ARG A 13 -22.58 -10.62 18.13
CA ARG A 13 -21.24 -10.37 17.57
C ARG A 13 -21.21 -10.45 16.04
N GLN A 14 -21.95 -11.38 15.44
CA GLN A 14 -22.04 -11.47 13.98
C GLN A 14 -22.75 -10.26 13.37
N LEU A 15 -23.80 -9.76 14.01
CA LEU A 15 -24.49 -8.55 13.60
C LEU A 15 -23.58 -7.32 13.66
N GLU A 16 -22.84 -7.13 14.76
CA GLU A 16 -21.88 -6.03 14.89
C GLU A 16 -20.80 -6.05 13.79
N ILE A 17 -20.22 -7.23 13.51
CA ILE A 17 -19.26 -7.39 12.41
C ILE A 17 -19.88 -6.99 11.07
N MET A 18 -21.15 -7.33 10.87
CA MET A 18 -21.86 -7.01 9.63
C MET A 18 -22.18 -5.52 9.51
N ASP A 19 -22.53 -4.86 10.61
CA ASP A 19 -22.74 -3.42 10.64
C ASP A 19 -21.45 -2.68 10.30
N TYR A 20 -20.32 -3.07 10.89
CA TYR A 20 -19.03 -2.49 10.50
C TYR A 20 -18.70 -2.74 9.02
N TYR A 21 -18.97 -3.94 8.50
CA TYR A 21 -18.76 -4.23 7.08
C TYR A 21 -19.63 -3.33 6.20
N ASN A 22 -20.91 -3.19 6.53
CA ASN A 22 -21.85 -2.34 5.80
C ASN A 22 -21.48 -0.85 5.87
N SER A 23 -20.84 -0.40 6.95
CA SER A 23 -20.27 0.95 7.07
C SER A 23 -18.95 1.13 6.29
N GLY A 24 -18.51 0.16 5.48
CA GLY A 24 -17.33 0.29 4.63
C GLY A 24 -15.99 0.03 5.31
N TYR A 25 -15.97 -0.52 6.54
CA TYR A 25 -14.71 -0.88 7.22
C TYR A 25 -14.08 -2.15 6.63
N THR A 26 -12.76 -2.14 6.52
CA THR A 26 -11.97 -3.29 6.05
C THR A 26 -11.89 -4.39 7.10
N TYR A 27 -11.60 -5.63 6.67
CA TYR A 27 -11.45 -6.76 7.60
C TYR A 27 -10.38 -6.51 8.68
N GLU A 28 -9.32 -5.77 8.35
CA GLU A 28 -8.27 -5.42 9.30
C GLU A 28 -8.75 -4.42 10.36
N GLU A 29 -9.54 -3.42 9.97
CA GLU A 29 -10.12 -2.44 10.89
C GLU A 29 -11.14 -3.11 11.81
N ILE A 30 -12.02 -3.95 11.26
CA ILE A 30 -13.01 -4.71 12.03
C ILE A 30 -12.30 -5.65 13.02
N ALA A 31 -11.24 -6.34 12.57
CA ALA A 31 -10.44 -7.20 13.44
C ALA A 31 -9.82 -6.43 14.62
N LYS A 32 -9.37 -5.18 14.39
CA LYS A 32 -8.85 -4.31 15.46
C LYS A 32 -9.95 -3.86 16.42
N PHE A 33 -11.12 -3.49 15.94
CA PHE A 33 -12.24 -3.07 16.79
C PHE A 33 -12.79 -4.21 17.64
N MET A 34 -12.88 -5.41 17.07
CA MET A 34 -13.44 -6.59 17.72
C MET A 34 -12.40 -7.45 18.46
N PHE A 35 -11.12 -7.05 18.45
CA PHE A 35 -9.99 -7.80 19.00
C PHE A 35 -9.93 -9.26 18.53
N MET A 36 -10.20 -9.50 17.24
CA MET A 36 -10.22 -10.83 16.65
C MET A 36 -9.16 -11.00 15.56
N SER A 37 -8.92 -12.25 15.15
CA SER A 37 -8.10 -12.52 13.97
C SER A 37 -8.80 -12.06 12.68
N VAL A 38 -8.03 -11.53 11.73
CA VAL A 38 -8.54 -11.12 10.41
C VAL A 38 -9.19 -12.29 9.67
N ASN A 39 -8.64 -13.50 9.82
CA ASN A 39 -9.17 -14.71 9.21
C ASN A 39 -10.56 -15.06 9.77
N THR A 40 -10.77 -14.92 11.09
CA THR A 40 -12.06 -15.14 11.73
C THR A 40 -13.12 -14.18 11.19
N VAL A 41 -12.80 -12.88 11.12
CA VAL A 41 -13.70 -11.85 10.56
C VAL A 41 -14.05 -12.18 9.11
N LYS A 42 -13.04 -12.52 8.31
CA LYS A 42 -13.22 -12.86 6.89
C LYS A 42 -14.14 -14.08 6.72
N THR A 43 -13.97 -15.11 7.55
CA THR A 43 -14.83 -16.31 7.51
C THR A 43 -16.26 -15.95 7.88
N ILE A 44 -16.48 -15.20 8.96
CA ILE A 44 -17.84 -14.79 9.39
C ILE A 44 -18.55 -14.00 8.29
N VAL A 45 -17.90 -12.96 7.76
CA VAL A 45 -18.49 -12.12 6.71
C VAL A 45 -18.80 -12.95 5.46
N ASN A 46 -17.86 -13.79 5.01
CA ASN A 46 -18.07 -14.62 3.82
C ASN A 46 -19.19 -15.65 4.01
N THR A 47 -19.28 -16.28 5.18
CA THR A 47 -20.36 -17.23 5.50
C THR A 47 -21.71 -16.52 5.48
N TRP A 48 -21.81 -15.34 6.09
CA TRP A 48 -23.04 -14.55 6.06
C TRP A 48 -23.44 -14.14 4.65
N ILE A 49 -22.49 -13.63 3.85
CA ILE A 49 -22.77 -13.25 2.45
C ILE A 49 -23.24 -14.47 1.65
N LYS A 50 -22.61 -15.65 1.83
CA LYS A 50 -23.02 -16.87 1.13
C LYS A 50 -24.43 -17.34 1.48
N ASN A 51 -24.88 -17.10 2.71
CA ASN A 51 -26.22 -17.47 3.16
C ASN A 51 -27.32 -16.54 2.62
N LEU A 52 -26.96 -15.40 2.02
CA LEU A 52 -27.92 -14.47 1.42
C LEU A 52 -28.30 -14.86 -0.02
N PRO A 53 -29.49 -14.47 -0.49
CA PRO A 53 -29.86 -14.55 -1.90
C PRO A 53 -28.88 -13.77 -2.79
N THR A 54 -28.64 -14.24 -4.01
CA THR A 54 -27.66 -13.66 -4.96
C THR A 54 -27.85 -12.15 -5.18
N THR A 55 -29.10 -11.68 -5.25
CA THR A 55 -29.43 -10.25 -5.39
C THR A 55 -28.92 -9.43 -4.21
N SER A 56 -29.13 -9.93 -3.00
CA SER A 56 -28.70 -9.29 -1.76
C SER A 56 -27.17 -9.32 -1.59
N GLN A 57 -26.50 -10.39 -2.05
CA GLN A 57 -25.03 -10.46 -2.03
C GLN A 57 -24.38 -9.32 -2.81
N ASN A 58 -24.89 -9.06 -4.02
CA ASN A 58 -24.39 -7.97 -4.86
C ASN A 58 -24.66 -6.61 -4.22
N PHE A 59 -25.84 -6.43 -3.63
CA PHE A 59 -26.20 -5.20 -2.93
C PHE A 59 -25.25 -4.89 -1.77
N VAL A 60 -24.99 -5.86 -0.89
CA VAL A 60 -24.11 -5.65 0.28
C VAL A 60 -22.69 -5.30 -0.17
N ARG A 61 -22.15 -6.02 -1.16
CA ARG A 61 -20.81 -5.73 -1.70
C ARG A 61 -20.72 -4.34 -2.33
N LEU A 62 -21.76 -3.92 -3.05
CA LEU A 62 -21.83 -2.60 -3.66
C LEU A 62 -21.92 -1.50 -2.59
N LYS A 63 -22.79 -1.68 -1.59
CA LYS A 63 -22.92 -0.78 -0.44
C LYS A 63 -21.58 -0.59 0.28
N HIS A 64 -20.91 -1.68 0.63
CA HIS A 64 -19.57 -1.64 1.25
C HIS A 64 -18.57 -0.83 0.41
N LYS A 65 -18.56 -1.02 -0.91
CA LYS A 65 -17.67 -0.29 -1.83
C LYS A 65 -17.98 1.21 -1.87
N VAL A 66 -19.25 1.59 -1.89
CA VAL A 66 -19.69 2.98 -1.87
C VAL A 66 -19.25 3.66 -0.57
N GLU A 67 -19.54 3.06 0.58
CA GLU A 67 -19.16 3.62 1.88
C GLU A 67 -17.65 3.73 2.06
N LYS A 68 -16.91 2.70 1.63
CA LYS A 68 -15.44 2.72 1.64
C LYS A 68 -14.88 3.86 0.79
N ASN A 69 -15.49 4.15 -0.36
CA ASN A 69 -15.08 5.27 -1.20
C ASN A 69 -15.46 6.62 -0.57
N ALA A 70 -16.66 6.74 0.00
CA ALA A 70 -17.08 7.95 0.72
C ALA A 70 -16.12 8.29 1.87
N LYS A 71 -15.69 7.29 2.64
CA LYS A 71 -14.66 7.46 3.69
C LYS A 71 -13.31 7.95 3.16
N LYS A 72 -12.91 7.49 1.97
CA LYS A 72 -11.66 7.96 1.34
C LYS A 72 -11.77 9.41 0.89
N GLU A 73 -12.88 9.79 0.28
CA GLU A 73 -13.11 11.17 -0.17
C GLU A 73 -13.23 12.13 1.01
N THR A 74 -13.92 11.75 2.09
CA THR A 74 -13.99 12.55 3.31
C THR A 74 -12.61 12.73 3.95
N LEU A 75 -11.80 11.67 4.05
CA LEU A 75 -10.43 11.78 4.55
C LEU A 75 -9.57 12.69 3.67
N LYS A 76 -9.73 12.61 2.35
CA LYS A 76 -9.03 13.48 1.39
C LYS A 76 -9.42 14.95 1.57
N ALA A 77 -10.72 15.23 1.73
CA ALA A 77 -11.22 16.58 1.99
C ALA A 77 -10.69 17.13 3.33
N ILE A 78 -10.70 16.31 4.40
CA ILE A 78 -10.15 16.69 5.70
C ILE A 78 -8.65 17.01 5.58
N ASN A 79 -7.87 16.16 4.90
CA ASN A 79 -6.45 16.39 4.70
C ASN A 79 -6.18 17.66 3.88
N TYR A 80 -7.03 17.94 2.87
CA TYR A 80 -6.92 19.15 2.08
C TYR A 80 -7.13 20.40 2.93
N GLU A 81 -8.19 20.44 3.75
CA GLU A 81 -8.43 21.57 4.66
C GLU A 81 -7.34 21.69 5.73
N ALA A 82 -6.84 20.58 6.28
CA ALA A 82 -5.76 20.58 7.28
C ALA A 82 -4.44 21.14 6.73
N THR A 83 -4.13 20.91 5.46
CA THR A 83 -2.87 21.33 4.83
C THR A 83 -2.99 22.62 4.02
N ARG A 84 -4.18 23.24 3.98
CA ARG A 84 -4.49 24.41 3.15
C ARG A 84 -3.63 25.62 3.49
N GLU A 85 -3.49 25.93 4.77
CA GLU A 85 -2.77 27.12 5.24
C GLU A 85 -1.25 26.89 5.28
N MET A 86 -0.81 25.68 5.62
CA MET A 86 0.61 25.35 5.72
C MET A 86 0.86 23.91 5.29
N GLY A 87 1.60 23.75 4.19
CA GLY A 87 1.99 22.42 3.71
C GLY A 87 3.01 21.72 4.61
N ASP A 88 3.02 20.40 4.56
CA ASP A 88 3.84 19.53 5.42
C ASP A 88 5.33 19.89 5.42
N LYS A 89 5.89 20.21 4.24
CA LYS A 89 7.31 20.60 4.12
C LYS A 89 7.62 21.89 4.89
N ALA A 90 6.75 22.89 4.80
CA ALA A 90 6.91 24.15 5.52
C ALA A 90 6.74 23.94 7.02
N PHE A 91 5.77 23.12 7.44
CA PHE A 91 5.57 22.75 8.84
C PHE A 91 6.83 22.12 9.43
N VAL A 92 7.39 21.11 8.76
CA VAL A 92 8.56 20.35 9.23
C VAL A 92 9.80 21.25 9.33
N LEU A 93 9.99 22.16 8.38
CA LEU A 93 11.13 23.09 8.38
C LEU A 93 11.05 24.11 9.51
N LYS A 94 9.85 24.66 9.78
CA LYS A 94 9.64 25.60 10.89
C LYS A 94 9.75 24.94 12.26
N ASN A 95 9.26 23.70 12.39
CA ASN A 95 9.22 22.98 13.66
C ASN A 95 10.33 21.92 13.80
N ARG A 96 11.57 22.27 13.40
CA ARG A 96 12.68 21.32 13.26
C ARG A 96 13.02 20.53 14.53
N SER A 97 12.80 21.12 15.70
CA SER A 97 13.09 20.52 17.02
C SER A 97 12.29 19.24 17.31
N VAL A 98 11.08 19.13 16.74
CA VAL A 98 10.14 18.02 16.95
C VAL A 98 10.52 16.80 16.09
N TYR A 99 11.40 17.00 15.12
CA TYR A 99 11.83 15.97 14.17
C TYR A 99 13.27 15.51 14.40
N ARG A 100 13.58 14.34 13.87
CA ARG A 100 14.94 13.81 13.76
C ARG A 100 15.27 13.51 12.30
N THR A 101 16.51 13.70 11.92
CA THR A 101 17.02 13.36 10.59
C THR A 101 17.63 11.98 10.64
N ARG A 102 17.22 11.08 9.74
CA ARG A 102 17.91 9.80 9.54
C ARG A 102 19.16 10.01 8.70
N GLU A 103 20.10 9.05 8.76
CA GLU A 103 21.31 9.01 7.92
C GLU A 103 20.98 9.12 6.42
N ASN A 104 19.81 8.60 6.04
CA ASN A 104 19.23 8.65 4.71
C ASN A 104 18.79 10.05 4.23
N GLY A 105 18.84 11.06 5.10
CA GLY A 105 18.32 12.42 4.86
C GLY A 105 16.82 12.57 5.13
N ASP A 106 16.08 11.48 5.34
CA ASP A 106 14.66 11.51 5.68
C ASP A 106 14.42 12.15 7.05
N ILE A 107 13.37 12.95 7.16
CA ILE A 107 13.00 13.65 8.39
C ILE A 107 11.77 12.99 8.97
N ILE A 108 11.85 12.56 10.24
CA ILE A 108 10.80 11.77 10.89
C ILE A 108 10.48 12.37 12.25
N LEU A 109 9.20 12.37 12.59
CA LEU A 109 8.71 12.83 13.88
C LEU A 109 9.33 12.00 15.02
N LYS A 110 9.76 12.66 16.09
CA LYS A 110 10.21 11.98 17.31
C LYS A 110 9.06 11.23 17.96
N LYS A 111 9.38 10.20 18.76
CA LYS A 111 8.33 9.47 19.51
C LYS A 111 7.77 10.39 20.59
N GLU A 112 6.53 10.17 21.01
CA GLU A 112 5.90 10.94 22.10
C GLU A 112 6.75 10.93 23.38
N ASN A 113 7.40 9.80 23.69
CA ASN A 113 8.31 9.67 24.82
C ASN A 113 9.52 10.63 24.75
N GLU A 114 9.98 10.99 23.54
CA GLU A 114 11.11 11.92 23.33
C GLU A 114 10.66 13.39 23.32
N LEU A 115 9.36 13.65 23.12
CA LEU A 115 8.77 14.98 23.05
C LEU A 115 8.09 15.41 24.35
N GLU A 116 7.84 14.44 25.24
CA GLU A 116 7.09 14.61 26.49
C GLU A 116 5.67 15.19 26.28
N CYS A 117 5.20 15.20 25.03
CA CYS A 117 3.91 15.75 24.64
C CYS A 117 3.19 14.84 23.65
N LYS A 118 1.86 14.88 23.68
CA LYS A 118 1.02 14.19 22.70
C LYS A 118 1.05 14.96 21.39
N VAL A 119 1.22 14.23 20.29
CA VAL A 119 1.24 14.84 18.97
C VAL A 119 -0.17 14.82 18.38
N THR A 120 -0.58 15.93 17.76
CA THR A 120 -1.87 16.03 17.09
C THR A 120 -1.92 15.16 15.83
N TRP A 121 -3.12 14.76 15.42
CA TRP A 121 -3.30 13.87 14.28
C TRP A 121 -2.83 14.49 12.95
N ASP A 122 -2.97 15.80 12.80
CA ASP A 122 -2.62 16.61 11.63
C ASP A 122 -1.10 16.88 11.50
N THR A 123 -0.30 16.58 12.52
CA THR A 123 1.14 16.82 12.47
C THR A 123 1.80 15.88 11.45
N PRO A 124 2.57 16.40 10.47
CA PRO A 124 3.26 15.57 9.48
C PRO A 124 4.23 14.61 10.16
N LYS A 125 4.14 13.31 9.83
CA LYS A 125 4.95 12.27 10.50
C LYS A 125 6.31 12.03 9.83
N ARG A 126 6.38 12.23 8.52
CA ARG A 126 7.57 11.95 7.70
C ARG A 126 7.63 12.92 6.54
N LEU A 127 8.82 13.45 6.29
CA LEU A 127 9.17 14.15 5.06
C LEU A 127 10.28 13.34 4.38
N ASN A 128 9.98 12.85 3.18
CA ASN A 128 10.95 12.12 2.36
C ASN A 128 11.94 13.09 1.73
N ASN A 129 13.20 12.70 1.66
CA ASN A 129 14.17 13.46 0.89
C ASN A 129 14.09 13.07 -0.59
N ASP A 130 13.45 13.92 -1.41
CA ASP A 130 13.33 13.71 -2.85
C ASP A 130 14.66 13.89 -3.60
N SER A 131 15.66 14.53 -2.99
CA SER A 131 17.00 14.74 -3.58
C SER A 131 17.93 13.53 -3.43
N ARG A 132 17.38 12.34 -3.20
CA ARG A 132 18.17 11.11 -3.27
C ARG A 132 18.62 10.90 -4.71
N GLU A 133 19.91 11.08 -4.96
CA GLU A 133 20.59 10.21 -5.90
C GLU A 133 20.41 8.80 -5.35
N GLU A 134 19.40 8.08 -5.85
CA GLU A 134 19.33 6.65 -5.68
C GLU A 134 20.72 6.13 -6.08
N LYS A 135 21.49 5.61 -5.11
CA LYS A 135 22.53 4.66 -5.44
C LYS A 135 21.77 3.51 -6.09
N ARG A 136 21.55 3.62 -7.40
CA ARG A 136 21.04 2.54 -8.22
C ARG A 136 22.07 1.46 -8.02
N GLU A 137 21.73 0.46 -7.21
CA GLU A 137 22.45 -0.80 -7.27
C GLU A 137 22.34 -1.19 -8.74
N GLU A 138 23.45 -1.07 -9.47
CA GLU A 138 23.50 -1.46 -10.86
C GLU A 138 22.95 -2.88 -10.91
N PHE A 139 21.79 -3.03 -11.53
CA PHE A 139 21.23 -4.34 -11.77
C PHE A 139 22.24 -5.06 -12.68
N LYS A 140 23.11 -5.87 -12.07
CA LYS A 140 24.07 -6.72 -12.78
C LYS A 140 23.31 -8.00 -13.11
N PRO A 141 22.71 -8.15 -14.31
CA PRO A 141 22.11 -9.42 -14.64
C PRO A 141 23.23 -10.47 -14.64
N LYS A 142 23.05 -11.55 -13.87
CA LYS A 142 23.90 -12.75 -13.95
C LYS A 142 23.59 -13.47 -15.26
N VAL A 143 23.92 -12.86 -16.40
CA VAL A 143 23.93 -13.57 -17.68
C VAL A 143 25.21 -14.38 -17.68
N SER A 144 25.11 -15.71 -17.60
CA SER A 144 26.27 -16.58 -17.74
C SER A 144 26.93 -16.30 -19.10
N ILE A 145 28.25 -16.06 -19.09
CA ILE A 145 29.06 -15.67 -20.25
C ILE A 145 28.76 -16.53 -21.50
N GLY A 146 28.46 -17.82 -21.31
CA GLY A 146 28.10 -18.74 -22.39
C GLY A 146 26.82 -18.38 -23.16
N ILE A 147 25.79 -17.82 -22.51
CA ILE A 147 24.56 -17.41 -23.20
C ILE A 147 24.83 -16.21 -24.10
N GLY A 148 25.64 -15.25 -23.64
CA GLY A 148 26.04 -14.10 -24.45
C GLY A 148 26.85 -14.50 -25.68
N GLN A 149 27.76 -15.47 -25.53
CA GLN A 149 28.56 -16.01 -26.63
C GLN A 149 27.75 -16.81 -27.66
N VAL A 150 26.79 -17.63 -27.20
CA VAL A 150 25.90 -18.40 -28.10
C VAL A 150 25.00 -17.46 -28.90
N VAL A 151 24.41 -16.44 -28.26
CA VAL A 151 23.58 -15.45 -28.96
C VAL A 151 24.43 -14.67 -29.98
N SER A 152 25.59 -14.15 -29.57
CA SER A 152 26.49 -13.41 -30.48
C SER A 152 26.96 -14.25 -31.68
N SER A 153 27.32 -15.52 -31.47
CA SER A 153 27.76 -16.43 -32.55
C SER A 153 26.64 -16.87 -33.49
N TYR A 154 25.41 -17.03 -33.00
CA TYR A 154 24.26 -17.41 -33.83
C TYR A 154 23.86 -16.31 -34.81
N TYR A 155 23.88 -15.04 -34.37
CA TYR A 155 23.48 -13.91 -35.21
C TYR A 155 24.62 -13.34 -36.07
N SER A 156 25.89 -13.43 -35.65
CA SER A 156 27.03 -12.98 -36.48
C SER A 156 27.25 -13.83 -37.74
N LYS A 157 26.82 -15.10 -37.72
CA LYS A 157 27.06 -16.05 -38.83
C LYS A 157 25.95 -16.07 -39.89
N LYS A 158 24.72 -15.61 -39.57
CA LYS A 158 23.56 -15.79 -40.47
C LYS A 158 22.70 -14.54 -40.73
N MET A 159 22.74 -13.48 -39.93
CA MET A 159 21.88 -12.31 -40.13
C MET A 159 22.52 -11.02 -39.58
N SER A 160 23.01 -10.17 -40.47
CA SER A 160 23.62 -8.87 -40.11
C SER A 160 22.61 -7.78 -39.69
N ASN A 161 21.33 -8.12 -39.52
CA ASN A 161 20.26 -7.13 -39.34
C ASN A 161 19.66 -7.19 -37.92
N THR A 162 20.15 -6.30 -37.05
CA THR A 162 19.75 -6.22 -35.62
C THR A 162 18.31 -5.76 -35.40
N ARG A 163 17.59 -5.34 -36.45
CA ARG A 163 16.17 -4.94 -36.37
C ARG A 163 15.20 -6.08 -36.08
N ILE A 164 15.60 -7.33 -36.28
CA ILE A 164 14.76 -8.52 -36.07
C ILE A 164 14.85 -9.02 -34.61
N LEU A 165 15.79 -8.49 -33.82
CA LEU A 165 16.01 -8.89 -32.43
C LEU A 165 14.97 -8.27 -31.50
N SER A 166 14.54 -9.04 -30.50
CA SER A 166 13.78 -8.54 -29.35
C SER A 166 14.64 -7.64 -28.46
N ASP A 167 14.00 -6.77 -27.66
CA ASP A 167 14.71 -5.85 -26.76
C ASP A 167 15.58 -6.54 -25.70
N GLY A 168 15.29 -7.81 -25.39
CA GLY A 168 16.13 -8.64 -24.52
C GLY A 168 17.44 -9.04 -25.21
N GLU A 169 17.35 -9.51 -26.45
CA GLU A 169 18.50 -10.01 -27.22
C GLU A 169 19.47 -8.87 -27.61
N ARG A 170 18.93 -7.69 -27.96
CA ARG A 170 19.76 -6.50 -28.25
C ARG A 170 20.60 -6.08 -27.04
N ARG A 171 20.01 -6.13 -25.84
CA ARG A 171 20.70 -5.79 -24.59
C ARG A 171 21.84 -6.75 -24.28
N ILE A 172 21.67 -8.04 -24.57
CA ILE A 172 22.71 -9.06 -24.36
C ILE A 172 23.91 -8.82 -25.29
N ILE A 173 23.67 -8.57 -26.59
CA ILE A 173 24.73 -8.34 -27.58
C ILE A 173 25.48 -7.03 -27.30
N HIS A 174 24.77 -5.96 -26.97
CA HIS A 174 25.40 -4.69 -26.61
C HIS A 174 26.38 -4.88 -25.45
N ASN A 175 25.96 -5.57 -24.39
CA ASN A 175 26.81 -5.80 -23.21
C ASN A 175 27.98 -6.75 -23.46
N SER A 176 27.88 -7.72 -24.39
CA SER A 176 29.01 -8.60 -24.72
C SER A 176 30.15 -7.88 -25.44
N ASN A 177 29.87 -6.82 -26.19
CA ASN A 177 30.91 -6.07 -26.92
C ASN A 177 31.78 -5.17 -26.01
N TYR A 178 31.38 -4.92 -24.76
CA TYR A 178 32.18 -4.16 -23.78
C TYR A 178 33.01 -5.06 -22.84
N LEU A 179 33.01 -6.38 -23.06
CA LEU A 179 33.77 -7.36 -22.28
C LEU A 179 35.02 -7.89 -23.01
N ASN A 180 35.35 -7.34 -24.18
CA ASN A 180 36.63 -7.56 -24.88
C ASN A 180 37.54 -6.35 -24.71
#